data_AF-A0A925WFS7-F1
#
_entry.id   AF-A0A925WFS7-F1
#
_cell.length_a   1.000
_cell.length_b   1.000
_cell.length_c   1.000
_cell.angle_alpha   90.00
_cell.angle_beta   90.00
_cell.angle_gamma   90.00
#
_symmetry.space_group_name_H-M   'P 1'
#
loop_
_entity.id
_entity.type
_entity.pdbx_description
1 polymer ?
#
loop_
_entity_poly.entity_id
_entity_poly.type
_entity_poly.pdbx_seq_one_letter_code
_entity_poly.pdbx_strand_id
1 'polypeptide(L)'
;MKKSSGAEPLNRSLAQKCFVINQFATPGLGSLMAQRFVAGIGQLVLALVGFTLLMGWFILTMIQAYRIMESQEPAKSYASMGISGGAVFAAAWIWSLITSISLMRHAEKDAPAQPIPPRLS
;
A
#
# COMPACT_ATOMS: atom_id res chain seq x y z
N MET A 1 27.67 -28.75 -13.57
CA MET A 1 26.72 -27.62 -13.75
C MET A 1 26.13 -27.22 -12.41
N LYS A 2 26.57 -26.08 -11.86
CA LYS A 2 26.07 -25.52 -10.59
C LYS A 2 24.78 -24.76 -10.90
N LYS A 3 23.62 -25.24 -10.44
CA LYS A 3 22.38 -24.47 -10.47
C LYS A 3 22.52 -23.32 -9.47
N SER A 4 22.78 -22.10 -9.92
CA SER A 4 22.63 -20.91 -9.07
C SER A 4 21.15 -20.65 -8.86
N SER A 5 20.56 -21.29 -7.86
CA SER A 5 19.24 -20.93 -7.34
C SER A 5 19.38 -19.65 -6.52
N GLY A 6 19.59 -18.53 -7.19
CA GLY A 6 19.86 -17.21 -6.62
C GLY A 6 18.62 -16.46 -6.16
N ALA A 7 17.80 -17.08 -5.32
CA ALA A 7 16.82 -16.37 -4.51
C ALA A 7 17.20 -16.60 -3.05
N GLU A 8 17.86 -15.61 -2.45
CA GLU A 8 18.10 -15.58 -1.01
C GLU A 8 16.73 -15.71 -0.30
N PRO A 9 16.56 -16.59 0.69
CA PRO A 9 15.28 -16.77 1.37
C PRO A 9 14.82 -15.43 1.92
N LEU A 10 13.54 -15.12 1.72
CA LEU A 10 12.98 -13.81 1.99
C LEU A 10 13.19 -13.43 3.45
N ASN A 11 14.19 -12.57 3.71
CA ASN A 11 14.63 -12.23 5.06
C ASN A 11 13.49 -11.53 5.80
N ARG A 12 13.18 -11.97 7.02
CA ARG A 12 12.12 -11.39 7.87
C ARG A 12 12.24 -9.87 8.01
N SER A 13 13.47 -9.35 8.03
CA SER A 13 13.74 -7.90 8.07
C SER A 13 13.32 -7.16 6.79
N LEU A 14 13.46 -7.80 5.62
CA LEU A 14 12.99 -7.25 4.34
C LEU A 14 11.46 -7.20 4.31
N ALA A 15 10.78 -8.26 4.77
CA ALA A 15 9.32 -8.31 4.85
C ALA A 15 8.76 -7.22 5.77
N GLN A 16 9.41 -6.98 6.92
CA GLN A 16 9.05 -5.89 7.84
C GLN A 16 9.24 -4.50 7.22
N LYS A 17 10.36 -4.27 6.52
CA LYS A 17 10.58 -3.00 5.78
C LYS A 17 9.51 -2.79 4.70
N CYS A 18 9.18 -3.83 3.95
CA CYS A 18 8.13 -3.77 2.93
C CYS A 18 6.77 -3.44 3.55
N PHE A 19 6.44 -4.02 4.72
CA PHE A 19 5.23 -3.69 5.47
C PHE A 19 5.20 -2.21 5.89
N VAL A 20 6.28 -1.71 6.49
CA VAL A 20 6.35 -0.30 6.94
C VAL A 20 6.17 0.64 5.75
N ILE A 21 6.84 0.37 4.64
CA ILE A 21 6.76 1.21 3.43
C ILE A 21 5.35 1.19 2.83
N ASN A 22 4.74 0.02 2.71
CA ASN A 22 3.41 -0.15 2.15
C ASN A 22 2.30 0.49 3.01
N GLN A 23 2.53 0.64 4.32
CA GLN A 23 1.53 1.13 5.28
C GLN A 23 1.75 2.58 5.69
N PHE A 24 2.98 3.10 5.65
CA PHE A 24 3.32 4.45 6.13
C PHE A 24 3.93 5.38 5.08
N ALA A 25 4.50 4.86 3.98
CA ALA A 25 5.05 5.69 2.92
C ALA A 25 4.10 5.78 1.73
N THR A 26 3.93 4.68 1.00
CA THR A 26 3.05 4.64 -0.17
C THR A 26 2.62 3.20 -0.46
N PRO A 27 1.31 2.94 -0.62
CA PRO A 27 0.81 1.64 -1.03
C PRO A 27 1.50 1.15 -2.31
N GLY A 28 2.01 -0.08 -2.31
CA GLY A 28 2.64 -0.71 -3.48
C GLY A 28 4.16 -0.59 -3.57
N LEU A 29 4.78 0.39 -2.92
CA LEU A 29 6.23 0.61 -3.01
C LEU A 29 7.04 -0.51 -2.34
N GLY A 30 6.59 -0.99 -1.18
CA GLY A 30 7.15 -2.16 -0.50
C GLY A 30 6.92 -3.46 -1.29
N SER A 31 5.79 -3.57 -1.99
CA SER A 31 5.50 -4.70 -2.87
C SER A 31 6.45 -4.76 -4.08
N LEU A 32 6.82 -3.60 -4.65
CA LEU A 32 7.82 -3.50 -5.71
C LEU A 32 9.22 -3.90 -5.21
N MET A 33 9.60 -3.47 -4.01
CA MET A 33 10.87 -3.86 -3.38
C MET A 33 10.95 -5.37 -3.12
N ALA A 34 9.81 -6.02 -2.84
CA ALA A 34 9.70 -7.47 -2.72
C ALA A 34 9.54 -8.20 -4.06
N GLN A 35 9.83 -7.53 -5.20
CA GLN A 35 9.69 -8.06 -6.57
C GLN A 35 8.28 -8.54 -6.94
N ARG A 36 7.24 -8.15 -6.18
CA ARG A 36 5.84 -8.40 -6.51
C ARG A 36 5.29 -7.29 -7.39
N PHE A 37 5.83 -7.18 -8.60
CA PHE A 37 5.55 -6.08 -9.53
C PHE A 37 4.06 -5.87 -9.84
N VAL A 38 3.32 -6.96 -10.09
CA VAL A 38 1.88 -6.86 -10.42
C VAL A 38 1.08 -6.26 -9.25
N ALA A 39 1.33 -6.73 -8.03
CA ALA A 39 0.66 -6.20 -6.84
C ALA A 39 1.11 -4.75 -6.55
N GLY A 40 2.40 -4.47 -6.67
CA GLY A 40 2.96 -3.14 -6.43
C GLY A 40 2.45 -2.08 -7.40
N ILE A 41 2.47 -2.36 -8.71
CA ILE A 41 1.95 -1.43 -9.74
C ILE A 41 0.45 -1.23 -9.56
N GLY A 42 -0.31 -2.32 -9.35
CA GLY A 42 -1.76 -2.23 -9.11
C GLY A 42 -2.09 -1.34 -7.91
N GLN A 43 -1.43 -1.57 -6.77
CA GLN A 43 -1.60 -0.77 -5.56
C GLN A 43 -1.24 0.70 -5.77
N LEU A 44 -0.13 0.97 -6.46
CA LEU A 44 0.32 2.32 -6.75
C LEU A 44 -0.67 3.08 -7.63
N VAL A 45 -1.15 2.44 -8.71
CA VAL A 45 -2.12 3.05 -9.65
C VAL A 45 -3.45 3.34 -8.94
N LEU A 46 -3.97 2.36 -8.20
CA LEU A 46 -5.22 2.55 -7.43
C LEU A 46 -5.06 3.66 -6.37
N ALA A 47 -3.93 3.71 -5.67
CA ALA A 47 -3.65 4.75 -4.70
C ALA A 47 -3.57 6.14 -5.37
N LEU A 48 -2.88 6.25 -6.50
CA LEU A 48 -2.77 7.50 -7.25
C LEU A 48 -4.14 7.99 -7.76
N VAL A 49 -4.93 7.11 -8.37
CA VAL A 49 -6.28 7.46 -8.86
C VAL A 49 -7.18 7.92 -7.71
N GLY A 50 -7.22 7.15 -6.62
CA GLY A 50 -8.03 7.51 -5.45
C GLY A 50 -7.58 8.83 -4.83
N PHE A 51 -6.27 9.06 -4.71
CA PHE A 51 -5.70 10.29 -4.18
C PHE A 51 -6.01 11.51 -5.06
N THR A 52 -5.88 11.40 -6.39
CA THR A 52 -6.21 12.49 -7.32
C THR A 52 -7.70 12.85 -7.24
N LEU A 53 -8.60 11.86 -7.16
CA LEU A 53 -10.02 12.11 -6.97
C LEU A 53 -10.32 12.80 -5.64
N LEU A 54 -9.66 12.39 -4.55
CA LEU A 54 -9.80 13.00 -3.24
C LEU A 54 -9.31 14.46 -3.23
N MET A 55 -8.16 14.72 -3.85
CA MET A 55 -7.61 16.08 -3.99
C MET A 55 -8.49 16.97 -4.86
N GLY A 56 -9.01 16.43 -5.98
CA GLY A 56 -9.97 17.16 -6.84
C GLY A 56 -11.23 17.55 -6.06
N TRP A 57 -11.80 16.62 -5.31
CA TRP A 57 -12.93 16.90 -4.41
C TRP A 57 -12.58 17.96 -3.36
N PHE A 58 -11.42 17.86 -2.71
CA PHE A 58 -11.00 18.81 -1.68
C PHE A 58 -10.85 20.23 -2.24
N ILE A 59 -10.21 20.38 -3.40
CA ILE A 59 -10.04 21.68 -4.08
C ILE A 59 -11.40 22.27 -4.47
N LEU A 60 -12.28 21.49 -5.09
CA LEU A 60 -13.63 21.95 -5.48
C LEU A 60 -14.45 22.38 -4.27
N THR A 61 -14.33 21.63 -3.16
CA THR A 61 -15.01 21.95 -1.89
C THR A 61 -14.46 23.24 -1.29
N MET A 62 -13.15 23.47 -1.32
CA MET A 62 -12.53 24.73 -0.85
C MET A 62 -12.93 25.93 -1.71
N ILE A 63 -12.91 25.81 -3.05
CA ILE A 63 -13.37 26.86 -3.96
C ILE A 63 -14.84 27.20 -3.68
N GLN A 64 -15.67 26.19 -3.48
CA GLN A 64 -17.08 26.40 -3.16
C GLN A 64 -17.28 27.04 -1.79
N ALA A 65 -16.55 26.61 -0.76
CA ALA A 65 -16.62 27.21 0.56
C ALA A 65 -16.30 28.71 0.50
N TYR A 66 -15.29 29.10 -0.28
CA TYR A 66 -14.94 30.49 -0.51
C TYR A 66 -16.07 31.27 -1.22
N ARG A 67 -16.67 30.71 -2.27
CA ARG A 67 -17.79 31.33 -3.00
C ARG A 67 -19.05 31.50 -2.16
N ILE A 68 -19.38 30.54 -1.30
CA ILE A 68 -20.52 30.66 -0.38
C ILE A 68 -20.30 31.83 0.59
N MET A 69 -19.06 32.03 1.07
CA MET A 69 -18.72 33.13 1.97
C MET A 69 -18.75 34.50 1.27
N GLU A 70 -18.29 34.59 0.03
CA GLU A 70 -18.15 35.86 -0.69
C GLU A 70 -19.41 36.29 -1.44
N SER A 71 -20.14 35.35 -2.06
CA SER A 71 -21.17 35.65 -3.06
C SER A 71 -22.54 35.04 -2.78
N GLN A 72 -22.74 34.36 -1.63
CA GLN A 72 -23.98 33.65 -1.27
C GLN A 72 -24.50 32.72 -2.39
N GLU A 73 -23.59 32.10 -3.16
CA GLU A 73 -23.99 31.13 -4.17
C GLU A 73 -24.59 29.86 -3.52
N PRO A 74 -25.59 29.21 -4.15
CA PRO A 74 -26.13 27.96 -3.65
C PRO A 74 -25.07 26.85 -3.66
N ALA A 75 -25.00 26.08 -2.57
CA ALA A 75 -24.05 25.00 -2.43
C ALA A 75 -24.30 23.88 -3.46
N LYS A 76 -23.29 23.55 -4.28
CA LYS A 76 -23.29 22.37 -5.16
C LYS A 76 -22.54 21.22 -4.48
N SER A 77 -23.24 20.15 -4.13
CA SER A 77 -22.60 19.01 -3.48
C SER A 77 -21.64 18.26 -4.40
N TYR A 78 -20.36 18.18 -4.03
CA TYR A 78 -19.36 17.31 -4.67
C TYR A 78 -19.11 16.02 -3.86
N ALA A 79 -19.93 15.72 -2.85
CA ALA A 79 -19.68 14.65 -1.89
C ALA A 79 -19.46 13.26 -2.53
N SER A 80 -20.16 12.94 -3.62
CA SER A 80 -20.00 11.67 -4.33
C SER A 80 -18.58 11.47 -4.89
N MET A 81 -17.95 12.52 -5.40
CA MET A 81 -16.59 12.49 -5.92
C MET A 81 -15.58 12.20 -4.79
N GLY A 82 -15.72 12.88 -3.65
CA GLY A 82 -14.88 12.66 -2.47
C GLY A 82 -15.03 11.25 -1.90
N ILE A 83 -16.28 10.75 -1.79
CA ILE A 83 -16.56 9.39 -1.32
C ILE A 83 -15.93 8.36 -2.25
N SER A 84 -16.10 8.51 -3.57
CA SER A 84 -15.52 7.57 -4.54
C SER A 84 -13.99 7.59 -4.51
N GLY A 85 -13.36 8.77 -4.45
CA GLY A 85 -11.90 8.89 -4.35
C GLY A 85 -11.35 8.28 -3.07
N GLY A 86 -11.99 8.57 -1.95
CA GLY A 86 -11.66 7.99 -0.64
C GLY A 86 -11.84 6.48 -0.60
N ALA A 87 -12.92 5.94 -1.18
CA ALA A 87 -13.17 4.51 -1.24
C ALA A 87 -12.11 3.78 -2.09
N VAL A 88 -11.79 4.31 -3.28
CA VAL A 88 -10.75 3.76 -4.17
C VAL A 88 -9.38 3.77 -3.48
N PHE A 89 -9.06 4.88 -2.81
CA PHE A 89 -7.81 5.02 -2.07
C PHE A 89 -7.73 4.05 -0.89
N ALA A 90 -8.80 3.93 -0.10
CA ALA A 90 -8.88 2.99 1.01
C ALA A 90 -8.78 1.54 0.54
N ALA A 91 -9.40 1.19 -0.59
CA ALA A 91 -9.28 -0.14 -1.18
C ALA A 91 -7.84 -0.47 -1.58
N ALA A 92 -7.12 0.49 -2.20
CA ALA A 92 -5.70 0.35 -2.50
C ALA A 92 -4.88 0.08 -1.22
N TRP A 93 -5.22 0.81 -0.15
CA TRP A 93 -4.55 0.70 1.14
C TRP A 93 -4.78 -0.67 1.81
N ILE A 94 -6.02 -1.15 1.83
CA ILE A 94 -6.37 -2.48 2.36
C ILE A 94 -5.67 -3.57 1.56
N TRP A 95 -5.62 -3.45 0.22
CA TRP A 95 -4.93 -4.41 -0.62
C TRP A 95 -3.41 -4.46 -0.34
N SER A 96 -2.80 -3.29 -0.11
CA SER A 96 -1.40 -3.14 0.31
C SER A 96 -1.13 -3.86 1.65
N LEU A 97 -2.04 -3.72 2.61
CA LEU A 97 -1.96 -4.40 3.91
C LEU A 97 -2.02 -5.93 3.75
N ILE A 98 -2.99 -6.46 3.00
CA ILE A 98 -3.15 -7.89 2.75
C ILE A 98 -1.88 -8.47 2.09
N THR A 99 -1.31 -7.76 1.13
CA THR A 99 -0.09 -8.18 0.42
C THR A 99 1.12 -8.22 1.35
N SER A 100 1.22 -7.24 2.24
CA SER A 100 2.32 -7.16 3.21
C SER A 100 2.23 -8.28 4.25
N ILE A 101 1.03 -8.59 4.75
CA ILE A 101 0.80 -9.75 5.63
C ILE A 101 1.12 -11.06 4.91
N SER A 102 0.70 -11.21 3.65
CA SER A 102 1.04 -12.38 2.82
C SER A 102 2.56 -12.55 2.73
N LEU A 103 3.31 -11.46 2.51
CA LEU A 103 4.77 -11.48 2.42
C LEU A 103 5.42 -11.91 3.74
N MET A 104 4.94 -11.39 4.88
CA MET A 104 5.42 -11.80 6.20
C MET A 104 5.17 -13.29 6.48
N ARG A 105 3.99 -13.81 6.11
CA ARG A 105 3.66 -15.22 6.28
C ARG A 105 4.50 -16.14 5.38
N HIS A 106 4.93 -15.69 4.21
CA HIS A 106 5.87 -16.43 3.37
C HIS A 106 7.27 -16.43 4.00
N ALA A 107 7.74 -15.28 4.48
CA ALA A 107 9.03 -15.16 5.16
C ALA A 107 9.14 -16.07 6.41
N GLU A 108 8.05 -16.26 7.15
CA GLU A 108 8.01 -17.16 8.30
C GLU A 108 8.06 -18.65 7.91
N LYS A 109 7.45 -19.03 6.77
CA LYS A 109 7.48 -20.41 6.28
C LYS A 109 8.82 -20.79 5.66
N ASP A 110 9.48 -19.82 5.03
CA ASP A 110 10.76 -20.01 4.34
C ASP A 110 11.96 -19.78 5.28
N ALA A 111 11.71 -19.47 6.56
CA ALA A 111 12.76 -19.34 7.56
C ALA A 111 13.45 -20.70 7.78
N PRO A 112 14.79 -20.78 7.67
CA PRO A 112 15.51 -22.03 7.89
C PRO A 112 15.24 -22.53 9.32
N ALA A 113 14.97 -23.84 9.45
CA ALA A 113 14.82 -24.48 10.75
C ALA A 113 16.05 -24.14 11.62
N GLN A 114 15.80 -23.57 12.79
CA GLN A 114 16.86 -23.28 13.77
C GLN A 114 17.70 -24.54 13.95
N PRO A 115 19.04 -24.48 13.80
CA PRO A 115 19.87 -25.65 14.06
C PRO A 115 19.69 -26.02 15.53
N ILE A 116 19.10 -27.19 15.76
CA ILE A 116 18.90 -27.73 17.11
C ILE A 116 20.29 -27.81 17.74
N PRO A 117 20.56 -27.13 18.87
CA PRO A 117 21.87 -27.18 19.48
C PRO A 117 22.22 -28.64 19.82
N PRO A 118 23.45 -29.11 19.54
CA PRO A 118 23.84 -30.49 19.78
C PRO A 118 23.61 -30.81 21.26
N ARG A 119 22.83 -31.86 21.53
CA ARG A 119 22.66 -32.37 22.88
C ARG A 119 24.00 -32.91 23.33
N LEU A 120 24.57 -32.33 24.40
CA LEU A 120 25.73 -32.88 25.07
C LEU A 120 25.29 -34.21 25.69
N SER A 121 25.65 -35.31 25.04
CA SER A 121 25.55 -36.68 25.57
C SER A 121 26.73 -36.99 26.48
#